data_AF-A0A067Q370-F1
#
_entry.id   AF-A0A067Q370-F1
#
_cell.length_a   1.000
_cell.length_b   1.000
_cell.length_c   1.000
_cell.angle_alpha   90.00
_cell.angle_beta   90.00
_cell.angle_gamma   90.00
#
_symmetry.space_group_name_H-M   'P 1'
#
loop_
_entity.id
_entity.type
_entity.pdbx_description
1 polymer ?
#
loop_
_entity_poly.entity_id
_entity_poly.type
_entity_poly.pdbx_seq_one_letter_code
_entity_poly.pdbx_strand_id
1 'polypeptide(L)'
;MMAVTLDTLIGDLLLIVLSYLSPRDIISLRRTCRTLRQSTFHRSVWADAYRESTYLRPAGPLKSQSREELEQYLIRAERLDENWTTSARPVLRRSIDHLRITRPFYMSLARGRYLFVGDSKGLRCHDLDSEDYTTPIINRQTPVQALDCGSWVDHDGKEFIILAMSPHETSAPRMPVIIYKININPSPTDFKKVAQIEADDAEFSLHVRRDFILTRARNSVLLFDLRSNRCWKLPRIVRHKDSSLQLFPLNYRFL
;
A
#
# COMPACT_ATOMS: atom_id res chain seq x y z
N MET A 1 43.88 -8.03 33.09
CA MET A 1 42.98 -7.23 32.24
C MET A 1 41.58 -7.34 32.82
N MET A 2 40.96 -6.23 33.22
CA MET A 2 39.54 -6.25 33.57
C MET A 2 38.72 -6.35 32.28
N ALA A 3 37.79 -7.30 32.21
CA ALA A 3 36.88 -7.44 31.09
C ALA A 3 35.88 -6.26 31.12
N VAL A 4 35.78 -5.52 30.01
CA VAL A 4 34.76 -4.48 29.85
C VAL A 4 33.43 -5.16 29.58
N THR A 5 32.46 -4.96 30.46
CA THR A 5 31.11 -5.48 30.32
C THR A 5 30.15 -4.39 29.86
N LEU A 6 29.11 -4.74 29.10
CA LEU A 6 28.18 -3.79 28.47
C LEU A 6 27.49 -2.84 29.47
N ASP A 7 27.32 -3.25 30.71
CA ASP A 7 26.70 -2.48 31.79
C ASP A 7 27.62 -1.39 32.41
N THR A 8 28.91 -1.42 32.09
CA THR A 8 29.89 -0.41 32.54
C THR A 8 30.06 0.76 31.55
N LEU A 9 29.39 0.68 30.40
CA LEU A 9 29.45 1.70 29.36
C LEU A 9 28.66 2.96 29.79
N ILE A 10 29.15 4.14 29.41
CA ILE A 10 28.42 5.41 29.60
C ILE A 10 27.05 5.29 28.91
N GLY A 11 25.99 5.74 29.57
CA GLY A 11 24.60 5.55 29.13
C GLY A 11 24.35 5.88 27.66
N ASP A 12 24.98 6.94 27.13
CA ASP A 12 24.82 7.36 25.74
C ASP A 12 25.43 6.35 24.75
N LEU A 13 26.62 5.81 25.05
CA LEU A 13 27.25 4.79 24.21
C LEU A 13 26.41 3.51 24.20
N LEU A 14 25.78 3.18 25.34
CA LEU A 14 24.90 2.03 25.41
C LEU A 14 23.69 2.20 24.50
N LEU A 15 23.07 3.39 24.48
CA LEU A 15 21.95 3.68 23.56
C LEU A 15 22.36 3.55 22.09
N ILE A 16 23.59 3.98 21.73
CA ILE A 16 24.14 3.80 20.38
C ILE A 16 24.30 2.32 20.03
N VAL A 17 24.83 1.49 20.94
CA VAL A 17 24.94 0.05 20.69
C VAL A 17 23.55 -0.57 20.49
N LEU A 18 22.58 -0.18 21.32
CA LEU A 18 21.21 -0.67 21.22
C LEU A 18 20.51 -0.29 19.91
N SER A 19 20.88 0.84 19.28
CA SER A 19 20.27 1.23 18.00
C SER A 19 20.66 0.34 16.82
N TYR A 20 21.74 -0.45 16.94
CA TYR A 20 22.17 -1.40 15.91
C TYR A 20 21.59 -2.81 16.09
N LEU A 21 20.83 -3.06 17.16
CA LEU A 21 20.27 -4.37 17.45
C LEU A 21 18.93 -4.59 16.73
N SER A 22 18.64 -5.83 16.36
CA SER A 22 17.31 -6.20 15.87
C SER A 22 16.25 -6.05 16.98
N PRO A 23 14.97 -5.87 16.63
CA PRO A 23 13.89 -5.85 17.62
C PRO A 23 13.91 -7.04 18.58
N ARG A 24 14.19 -8.25 18.08
CA ARG A 24 14.37 -9.47 18.89
C ARG A 24 15.55 -9.40 19.83
N ASP A 25 16.69 -8.90 19.37
CA ASP A 25 17.89 -8.80 20.20
C ASP A 25 17.69 -7.79 21.32
N ILE A 26 17.03 -6.65 21.05
CA ILE A 26 16.65 -5.67 22.08
C ILE A 26 15.78 -6.34 23.16
N ILE A 27 14.77 -7.13 22.76
CA ILE A 27 13.88 -7.84 23.71
C ILE A 27 14.64 -8.92 24.49
N SER A 28 15.55 -9.63 23.84
CA SER A 28 16.37 -10.66 24.47
C SER A 28 17.32 -10.03 25.49
N LEU A 29 17.93 -8.89 25.15
CA LEU A 29 18.81 -8.13 26.03
C LEU A 29 18.08 -7.59 27.26
N ARG A 30 16.79 -7.24 27.13
CA ARG A 30 15.94 -6.83 28.26
C ARG A 30 15.87 -7.90 29.37
N ARG A 31 16.14 -9.17 29.06
CA ARG A 31 16.08 -10.30 30.01
C ARG A 31 17.40 -10.58 30.72
N THR A 32 18.50 -9.91 30.37
CA THR A 32 19.84 -10.24 30.89
C THR A 32 20.13 -9.57 32.22
N CYS A 33 20.00 -8.23 32.32
CA CYS A 33 20.22 -7.49 33.56
C CYS A 33 19.31 -6.26 33.70
N ARG A 34 19.20 -5.70 34.92
CA ARG A 34 18.32 -4.56 35.22
C ARG A 34 18.71 -3.28 34.48
N THR A 35 20.00 -2.99 34.36
CA THR A 35 20.52 -1.81 33.66
C THR A 35 20.16 -1.86 32.18
N LEU A 36 20.49 -2.97 31.49
CA LEU A 36 20.16 -3.17 30.09
C LEU A 36 18.64 -3.14 29.86
N ARG A 37 17.87 -3.76 30.77
CA ARG A 37 16.41 -3.67 30.76
C ARG A 37 15.94 -2.21 30.75
N GLN A 38 16.44 -1.37 31.65
CA GLN A 38 16.06 0.05 31.72
C GLN A 38 16.43 0.79 30.43
N SER A 39 17.64 0.57 29.90
CA SER A 39 18.08 1.18 28.64
C SER A 39 17.18 0.81 27.46
N THR A 40 16.69 -0.44 27.38
CA THR A 40 15.76 -0.87 26.32
C THR A 40 14.36 -0.23 26.40
N PHE A 41 14.03 0.49 27.48
CA PHE A 41 12.76 1.22 27.60
C PHE A 41 12.84 2.66 27.08
N HIS A 42 14.04 3.15 26.72
CA HIS A 42 14.18 4.45 26.09
C HIS A 42 13.54 4.44 24.69
N ARG A 43 12.74 5.47 24.41
CA ARG A 43 12.08 5.64 23.12
C ARG A 43 13.07 5.79 21.97
N SER A 44 14.23 6.42 22.20
CA SER A 44 15.27 6.62 21.18
C SER A 44 15.72 5.29 20.58
N VAL A 45 16.00 4.29 21.41
CA VAL A 45 16.39 2.93 20.98
C VAL A 45 15.41 2.38 19.95
N TRP A 46 14.11 2.42 20.25
CA TRP A 46 13.08 1.90 19.36
C TRP A 46 12.84 2.80 18.15
N ALA A 47 13.04 4.11 18.26
CA ALA A 47 12.95 5.02 17.12
C ALA A 47 14.12 4.83 16.15
N ASP A 48 15.32 4.56 16.64
CA ASP A 48 16.50 4.30 15.83
C ASP A 48 16.41 2.91 15.18
N ALA A 49 16.08 1.88 15.96
CA ALA A 49 15.76 0.55 15.43
C ALA A 49 14.58 0.59 14.45
N TYR A 50 13.66 1.55 14.63
CA TYR A 50 12.70 1.88 13.57
C TYR A 50 13.50 2.38 12.38
N ARG A 51 14.03 3.59 12.33
CA ARG A 51 14.69 4.14 11.12
C ARG A 51 15.57 3.16 10.33
N GLU A 52 16.39 2.37 11.02
CA GLU A 52 17.33 1.41 10.40
C GLU A 52 16.70 0.09 9.92
N SER A 53 15.52 -0.29 10.40
CA SER A 53 14.88 -1.55 10.00
C SER A 53 14.43 -1.57 8.53
N THR A 54 14.71 -2.69 7.86
CA THR A 54 14.32 -2.99 6.48
C THR A 54 12.96 -3.66 6.36
N TYR A 55 12.25 -3.89 7.47
CA TYR A 55 10.97 -4.61 7.48
C TYR A 55 9.81 -3.77 6.92
N LEU A 56 8.80 -4.44 6.35
CA LEU A 56 7.54 -3.80 5.94
C LEU A 56 6.78 -3.30 7.18
N ARG A 57 6.49 -2.00 7.21
CA ARG A 57 5.96 -1.32 8.40
C ARG A 57 5.20 -0.04 8.07
N PRO A 58 4.41 0.48 9.02
CA PRO A 58 3.74 1.77 8.88
C PRO A 58 4.72 2.95 8.64
N ALA A 59 4.17 4.13 8.35
CA ALA A 59 4.98 5.34 8.31
C ALA A 59 5.47 5.72 9.73
N GLY A 60 6.74 6.13 9.85
CA GLY A 60 7.34 6.50 11.12
C GLY A 60 8.88 6.48 11.09
N PRO A 61 9.54 6.74 12.23
CA PRO A 61 8.94 7.02 13.53
C PRO A 61 8.47 8.50 13.64
N LEU A 62 7.20 8.71 13.99
CA LEU A 62 6.62 10.03 14.24
C LEU A 62 6.86 10.46 15.69
N LYS A 63 7.01 11.75 15.97
CA LYS A 63 7.18 12.25 17.36
C LYS A 63 6.02 11.87 18.29
N SER A 64 4.81 11.77 17.74
CA SER A 64 3.60 11.37 18.47
C SER A 64 3.56 9.88 18.83
N GLN A 65 4.31 9.03 18.13
CA GLN A 65 4.35 7.59 18.42
C GLN A 65 5.13 7.34 19.72
N SER A 66 4.50 6.65 20.65
CA SER A 66 5.10 6.17 21.89
C SER A 66 6.14 5.07 21.64
N ARG A 67 6.94 4.75 22.68
CA ARG A 67 7.91 3.65 22.61
C ARG A 67 7.20 2.31 22.42
N GLU A 68 6.07 2.11 23.11
CA GLU A 68 5.20 0.95 23.00
C GLU A 68 4.74 0.71 21.57
N GLU A 69 4.26 1.75 20.88
CA GLU A 69 3.79 1.63 19.49
C GLU A 69 4.94 1.25 18.56
N LEU A 70 6.10 1.90 18.69
CA LEU A 70 7.28 1.59 17.88
C LEU A 70 7.75 0.15 18.10
N GLU A 71 7.83 -0.29 19.36
CA GLU A 71 8.17 -1.67 19.74
C GLU A 71 7.17 -2.65 19.12
N GLN A 72 5.87 -2.41 19.27
CA GLN A 72 4.83 -3.28 18.71
C GLN A 72 4.89 -3.36 17.19
N TYR A 73 5.10 -2.24 16.49
CA TYR A 73 5.22 -2.23 15.03
C TYR A 73 6.43 -3.02 14.55
N LEU A 74 7.59 -2.84 15.19
CA LEU A 74 8.81 -3.55 14.81
C LEU A 74 8.71 -5.05 15.05
N ILE A 75 8.17 -5.48 16.20
CA ILE A 75 7.95 -6.90 16.49
C ILE A 75 6.99 -7.53 15.46
N ARG A 76 5.92 -6.82 15.11
CA ARG A 76 4.96 -7.30 14.10
C ARG A 76 5.60 -7.38 12.71
N ALA A 77 6.36 -6.36 12.33
CA ALA A 77 7.04 -6.30 11.04
C ALA A 77 8.08 -7.42 10.88
N GLU A 78 8.88 -7.67 11.91
CA GLU A 78 9.86 -8.76 11.93
C GLU A 78 9.18 -10.15 11.88
N ARG A 79 8.12 -10.36 12.67
CA ARG A 79 7.34 -11.62 12.58
C ARG A 79 6.73 -11.83 11.21
N LEU A 80 6.25 -10.76 10.58
CA LEU A 80 5.72 -10.82 9.23
C LEU A 80 6.82 -11.22 8.24
N ASP A 81 7.98 -10.58 8.32
CA ASP A 81 9.15 -10.88 7.48
C ASP A 81 9.57 -12.35 7.60
N GLU A 82 9.69 -12.86 8.82
CA GLU A 82 10.02 -14.27 9.06
C GLU A 82 8.97 -15.24 8.53
N ASN A 83 7.69 -14.94 8.75
CA ASN A 83 6.61 -15.78 8.24
C ASN A 83 6.64 -15.84 6.71
N TRP A 84 6.96 -14.72 6.06
CA TRP A 84 7.09 -14.61 4.61
C TRP A 84 8.34 -15.30 4.05
N THR A 85 9.48 -15.19 4.72
CA THR A 85 10.78 -15.69 4.21
C THR A 85 11.04 -17.15 4.57
N THR A 86 10.62 -17.59 5.76
CA THR A 86 11.04 -18.89 6.32
C THR A 86 10.04 -20.01 6.03
N SER A 87 8.74 -19.74 6.16
CA SER A 87 7.74 -20.83 6.07
C SER A 87 6.97 -20.86 4.75
N ALA A 88 6.81 -19.72 4.06
CA ALA A 88 5.94 -19.55 2.88
C ALA A 88 4.58 -20.28 2.95
N ARG A 89 4.12 -20.65 4.16
CA ARG A 89 2.89 -21.37 4.42
C ARG A 89 1.91 -20.35 4.95
N PRO A 90 1.09 -19.74 4.08
CA PRO A 90 0.08 -18.80 4.54
C PRO A 90 -0.81 -19.48 5.58
N VAL A 91 -0.89 -18.91 6.78
CA VAL A 91 -1.70 -19.45 7.88
C VAL A 91 -3.19 -19.37 7.55
N LEU A 92 -3.58 -18.35 6.77
CA LEU A 92 -4.96 -18.13 6.36
C LEU A 92 -5.04 -18.08 4.83
N ARG A 93 -5.85 -18.97 4.26
CA ARG A 93 -6.21 -18.97 2.84
C ARG A 93 -7.73 -18.84 2.73
N ARG A 94 -8.18 -17.79 2.05
CA ARG A 94 -9.58 -17.60 1.64
C ARG A 94 -9.67 -17.82 0.13
N SER A 95 -10.78 -18.38 -0.34
CA SER A 95 -11.03 -18.58 -1.77
C SER A 95 -12.43 -18.11 -2.11
N ILE A 96 -12.58 -17.50 -3.29
CA ILE A 96 -13.88 -17.06 -3.81
C ILE A 96 -14.11 -17.83 -5.12
N ASP A 97 -14.53 -19.09 -4.98
CA ASP A 97 -14.55 -20.06 -6.09
C ASP A 97 -15.64 -19.78 -7.13
N HIS A 98 -16.71 -19.10 -6.73
CA HIS A 98 -17.85 -18.72 -7.58
C HIS A 98 -17.64 -17.37 -8.28
N LEU A 99 -16.45 -16.77 -8.20
CA LEU A 99 -16.06 -15.69 -9.11
C LEU A 99 -16.01 -16.26 -10.53
N ARG A 100 -17.17 -16.28 -11.21
CA ARG A 100 -17.32 -16.63 -12.63
C ARG A 100 -16.72 -15.52 -13.49
N ILE A 101 -15.42 -15.30 -13.35
CA ILE A 101 -14.66 -14.23 -14.01
C ILE A 101 -14.59 -14.55 -15.48
N THR A 102 -15.04 -13.61 -16.30
CA THR A 102 -14.78 -13.64 -17.74
C THR A 102 -13.47 -12.90 -18.02
N ARG A 103 -12.61 -13.46 -18.87
CA ARG A 103 -11.38 -12.79 -19.29
C ARG A 103 -11.69 -11.77 -20.40
N PRO A 104 -10.97 -10.63 -20.46
CA PRO A 104 -10.00 -10.13 -19.48
C PRO A 104 -10.67 -9.64 -18.19
N PHE A 105 -9.92 -9.65 -17.08
CA PHE A 105 -10.38 -9.11 -15.80
C PHE A 105 -9.28 -8.33 -15.10
N TYR A 106 -9.70 -7.46 -14.20
CA TYR A 106 -8.85 -6.56 -13.44
C TYR A 106 -9.17 -6.71 -11.96
N MET A 107 -8.14 -6.63 -11.13
CA MET A 107 -8.29 -6.67 -9.67
C MET A 107 -7.45 -5.58 -9.04
N SER A 108 -7.99 -4.95 -8.00
CA SER A 108 -7.21 -4.05 -7.15
C SER A 108 -7.67 -4.19 -5.70
N LEU A 109 -6.73 -4.09 -4.76
CA LEU A 109 -6.94 -4.33 -3.34
C LEU A 109 -6.72 -3.03 -2.57
N ALA A 110 -7.79 -2.50 -1.96
CA ALA A 110 -7.69 -1.33 -1.09
C ALA A 110 -7.56 -1.76 0.37
N ARG A 111 -6.59 -1.15 1.08
CA ARG A 111 -6.37 -1.32 2.53
C ARG A 111 -6.17 -2.77 3.01
N GLY A 112 -5.83 -3.69 2.11
CA GLY A 112 -5.75 -5.12 2.45
C GLY A 112 -7.10 -5.79 2.76
N ARG A 113 -8.22 -5.07 2.61
CA ARG A 113 -9.56 -5.51 3.00
C ARG A 113 -10.55 -5.54 1.85
N TYR A 114 -10.57 -4.51 1.01
CA TYR A 114 -11.59 -4.40 -0.03
C TYR A 114 -11.02 -4.82 -1.39
N LEU A 115 -11.49 -5.96 -1.88
CA LEU A 115 -11.10 -6.50 -3.18
C LEU A 115 -12.08 -6.03 -4.25
N PHE A 116 -11.60 -5.22 -5.18
CA PHE A 116 -12.35 -4.82 -6.36
C PHE A 116 -12.02 -5.76 -7.51
N VAL A 117 -13.05 -6.28 -8.18
CA VAL A 117 -12.93 -7.15 -9.35
C VAL A 117 -13.75 -6.56 -10.47
N GLY A 118 -13.12 -6.23 -11.58
CA GLY A 118 -13.76 -5.75 -12.80
C GLY A 118 -13.59 -6.74 -13.94
N ASP A 119 -14.66 -7.10 -14.64
CA ASP A 119 -14.63 -7.93 -15.83
C ASP A 119 -15.72 -7.52 -16.83
N SER A 120 -15.96 -8.35 -17.86
CA SER A 120 -16.99 -8.06 -18.86
C SER A 120 -18.43 -8.12 -18.32
N LYS A 121 -18.66 -8.63 -17.11
CA LYS A 121 -19.99 -8.68 -16.48
C LYS A 121 -20.24 -7.48 -15.58
N GLY A 122 -19.18 -6.88 -15.03
CA GLY A 122 -19.36 -5.81 -14.08
C GLY A 122 -18.16 -5.49 -13.21
N LEU A 123 -18.41 -4.55 -12.29
CA LEU A 123 -17.56 -4.23 -11.16
C LEU A 123 -18.17 -4.85 -9.89
N ARG A 124 -17.37 -5.62 -9.16
CA ARG A 124 -17.72 -6.18 -7.85
C ARG A 124 -16.74 -5.70 -6.78
N CYS A 125 -17.22 -5.46 -5.57
CA CYS A 125 -16.39 -5.19 -4.40
C CYS A 125 -16.70 -6.22 -3.32
N HIS A 126 -15.67 -6.88 -2.80
CA HIS A 126 -15.75 -7.85 -1.71
C HIS A 126 -15.11 -7.26 -0.46
N ASP A 127 -15.74 -7.44 0.69
CA ASP A 127 -15.12 -7.18 1.99
C ASP A 127 -14.43 -8.46 2.47
N LEU A 128 -13.11 -8.52 2.37
CA LEU A 128 -12.33 -9.70 2.73
C LEU A 128 -12.28 -9.95 4.23
N ASP A 129 -12.70 -9.00 5.07
CA ASP A 129 -12.79 -9.19 6.52
C ASP A 129 -14.19 -9.63 6.97
N SER A 130 -15.19 -9.56 6.09
CA SER A 130 -16.54 -10.05 6.37
C SER A 130 -16.55 -11.58 6.59
N GLU A 131 -17.50 -12.05 7.40
CA GLU A 131 -17.78 -13.50 7.51
C GLU A 131 -18.26 -14.05 6.16
N ASP A 132 -19.12 -13.31 5.47
CA ASP A 132 -19.52 -13.57 4.09
C ASP A 132 -18.69 -12.71 3.11
N TYR A 133 -17.38 -12.96 3.07
CA TYR A 133 -16.47 -12.30 2.12
C TYR A 133 -16.73 -12.74 0.66
N THR A 134 -17.48 -13.81 0.48
CA THR A 134 -17.82 -14.41 -0.80
C THR A 134 -18.90 -13.62 -1.56
N THR A 135 -19.83 -13.00 -0.85
CA THR A 135 -20.85 -12.13 -1.43
C THR A 135 -20.27 -10.73 -1.65
N PRO A 136 -20.37 -10.16 -2.86
CA PRO A 136 -19.91 -8.81 -3.09
C PRO A 136 -20.84 -7.83 -2.37
N ILE A 137 -20.28 -6.92 -1.58
CA ILE A 137 -21.01 -5.81 -0.97
C ILE A 137 -21.52 -4.82 -2.03
N ILE A 138 -20.89 -4.80 -3.21
CA ILE A 138 -21.32 -4.04 -4.38
C ILE A 138 -21.20 -4.88 -5.63
N ASN A 139 -22.24 -4.84 -6.45
CA ASN A 139 -22.28 -5.49 -7.76
C ASN A 139 -22.91 -4.55 -8.79
N ARG A 140 -22.09 -3.93 -9.65
CA ARG A 140 -22.52 -3.05 -10.74
C ARG A 140 -22.34 -3.77 -12.07
N GLN A 141 -23.39 -3.83 -12.88
CA GLN A 141 -23.38 -4.45 -14.21
C GLN A 141 -22.77 -3.52 -15.28
N THR A 142 -21.61 -2.94 -14.98
CA THR A 142 -20.87 -2.09 -15.90
C THR A 142 -19.58 -2.81 -16.28
N PRO A 143 -19.47 -3.34 -17.51
CA PRO A 143 -18.26 -3.99 -17.99
C PRO A 143 -17.02 -3.13 -17.76
N VAL A 144 -15.92 -3.71 -17.28
CA VAL A 144 -14.71 -2.96 -16.88
C VAL A 144 -13.53 -3.31 -17.79
N GLN A 145 -12.90 -2.29 -18.36
CA GLN A 145 -11.70 -2.39 -19.21
C GLN A 145 -10.42 -2.01 -18.46
N ALA A 146 -10.50 -1.21 -17.41
CA ALA A 146 -9.35 -0.89 -16.57
C ALA A 146 -9.85 -0.58 -15.15
N LEU A 147 -9.05 -0.95 -14.16
CA LEU A 147 -9.40 -0.79 -12.74
C LEU A 147 -8.14 -0.57 -11.93
N ASP A 148 -8.13 0.46 -11.09
CA ASP A 148 -7.18 0.55 -9.99
C ASP A 148 -7.79 1.33 -8.81
N CYS A 149 -7.28 1.09 -7.61
CA CYS A 149 -7.74 1.78 -6.41
C CYS A 149 -6.60 2.10 -5.43
N GLY A 150 -6.88 3.03 -4.53
CA GLY A 150 -5.93 3.42 -3.50
C GLY A 150 -6.61 4.13 -2.34
N SER A 151 -5.97 4.11 -1.18
CA SER A 151 -6.41 4.91 -0.02
C SER A 151 -6.09 6.39 -0.26
N TRP A 152 -7.03 7.25 0.13
CA TRP A 152 -6.88 8.71 0.05
C TRP A 152 -7.41 9.34 1.33
N VAL A 153 -6.79 10.45 1.74
CA VAL A 153 -7.18 11.22 2.91
C VAL A 153 -7.46 12.63 2.44
N ASP A 154 -8.64 13.16 2.78
CA ASP A 154 -8.99 14.54 2.44
C ASP A 154 -8.35 15.57 3.39
N HIS A 155 -8.65 16.84 3.17
CA HIS A 155 -8.13 17.94 3.97
C HIS A 155 -8.63 17.93 5.42
N ASP A 156 -9.76 17.28 5.68
CA ASP A 156 -10.33 17.11 7.02
C ASP A 156 -9.76 15.87 7.73
N GLY A 157 -8.80 15.17 7.10
CA GLY A 157 -8.24 13.94 7.65
C GLY A 157 -9.16 12.72 7.48
N LYS A 158 -10.25 12.84 6.73
CA LYS A 158 -11.19 11.72 6.52
C LYS A 158 -10.66 10.79 5.43
N GLU A 159 -10.67 9.50 5.74
CA GLU A 159 -10.18 8.45 4.83
C GLU A 159 -11.25 7.98 3.84
N PHE A 160 -10.84 7.76 2.61
CA PHE A 160 -11.65 7.24 1.51
C PHE A 160 -10.86 6.22 0.70
N ILE A 161 -11.58 5.44 -0.10
CA ILE A 161 -11.00 4.72 -1.23
C ILE A 161 -11.28 5.54 -2.48
N ILE A 162 -10.24 5.78 -3.26
CA ILE A 162 -10.36 6.26 -4.63
C ILE A 162 -10.34 5.04 -5.53
N LEU A 163 -11.40 4.88 -6.31
CA LEU A 163 -11.51 3.87 -7.34
C LEU A 163 -11.54 4.56 -8.69
N ALA A 164 -10.56 4.27 -9.52
CA ALA A 164 -10.57 4.68 -10.91
C ALA A 164 -10.94 3.46 -11.76
N MET A 165 -11.94 3.59 -12.61
CA MET A 165 -12.34 2.53 -13.53
C MET A 165 -12.63 3.09 -14.91
N SER A 166 -12.35 2.30 -15.94
CA SER A 166 -12.82 2.56 -17.29
C SER A 166 -13.84 1.51 -17.66
N PRO A 167 -15.07 1.92 -18.06
CA PRO A 167 -16.01 0.97 -18.60
C PRO A 167 -15.49 0.47 -19.95
N HIS A 168 -15.89 -0.74 -20.33
CA HIS A 168 -15.65 -1.25 -21.67
C HIS A 168 -16.72 -0.68 -22.61
N GLU A 169 -16.33 0.29 -23.43
CA GLU A 169 -17.21 0.94 -24.41
C GLU A 169 -16.62 0.74 -25.81
N THR A 170 -17.30 -0.02 -26.67
CA THR A 170 -16.75 -0.47 -27.96
C THR A 170 -16.73 0.60 -29.05
N SER A 171 -17.47 1.69 -28.87
CA SER A 171 -17.73 2.68 -29.92
C SER A 171 -17.06 4.04 -29.66
N ALA A 172 -16.47 4.27 -28.49
CA ALA A 172 -15.92 5.57 -28.15
C ALA A 172 -14.47 5.73 -28.65
N PRO A 173 -14.12 6.83 -29.35
CA PRO A 173 -12.74 7.10 -29.77
C PRO A 173 -11.81 7.43 -28.59
N ARG A 174 -12.39 7.74 -27.42
CA ARG A 174 -11.70 8.01 -26.17
C ARG A 174 -12.34 7.21 -25.06
N MET A 175 -11.54 6.65 -24.17
CA MET A 175 -12.04 5.82 -23.08
C MET A 175 -12.26 6.67 -21.82
N PRO A 176 -13.49 6.75 -21.28
CA PRO A 176 -13.73 7.51 -20.07
C PRO A 176 -13.16 6.77 -18.86
N VAL A 177 -12.32 7.43 -18.07
CA VAL A 177 -11.92 6.96 -16.74
C VAL A 177 -12.80 7.67 -15.72
N ILE A 178 -13.68 6.91 -15.08
CA ILE A 178 -14.59 7.37 -14.04
C ILE A 178 -13.90 7.21 -12.69
N ILE A 179 -13.91 8.28 -11.90
CA ILE A 179 -13.26 8.32 -10.60
C ILE A 179 -14.34 8.38 -9.52
N TYR A 180 -14.36 7.37 -8.67
CA TYR A 180 -15.26 7.28 -7.52
C TYR A 180 -14.49 7.56 -6.23
N LYS A 181 -15.13 8.32 -5.34
CA LYS A 181 -14.76 8.48 -3.94
C LYS A 181 -15.71 7.62 -3.12
N ILE A 182 -15.15 6.69 -2.35
CA ILE A 182 -15.90 5.69 -1.60
C ILE A 182 -15.64 5.88 -0.11
N ASN A 183 -16.71 6.07 0.67
CA ASN A 183 -16.60 6.20 2.13
C ASN A 183 -16.39 4.81 2.76
N ILE A 184 -15.40 4.68 3.63
CA ILE A 184 -15.04 3.39 4.23
C ILE A 184 -15.90 3.07 5.44
N ASN A 185 -16.40 4.09 6.14
CA ASN A 185 -17.14 3.94 7.39
C ASN A 185 -18.63 4.31 7.22
N PRO A 186 -19.57 3.43 7.63
CA PRO A 186 -19.36 2.13 8.29
C PRO A 186 -18.96 0.98 7.34
N SER A 187 -19.22 1.12 6.03
CA SER A 187 -18.77 0.18 4.98
C SER A 187 -18.82 0.89 3.61
N PRO A 188 -18.03 0.47 2.61
CA PRO A 188 -18.02 1.08 1.28
C PRO A 188 -19.26 0.67 0.49
N THR A 189 -20.37 1.35 0.77
CA THR A 189 -21.65 1.19 0.07
C THR A 189 -21.96 2.38 -0.85
N ASP A 190 -21.41 3.56 -0.54
CA ASP A 190 -21.65 4.78 -1.31
C ASP A 190 -20.47 5.11 -2.24
N PHE A 191 -20.74 5.06 -3.54
CA PHE A 191 -19.78 5.30 -4.62
C PHE A 191 -20.14 6.62 -5.29
N LYS A 192 -19.57 7.70 -4.76
CA LYS A 192 -19.76 9.05 -5.31
C LYS A 192 -18.81 9.28 -6.48
N LYS A 193 -19.35 9.45 -7.69
CA LYS A 193 -18.55 9.92 -8.82
C LYS A 193 -18.04 11.32 -8.51
N VAL A 194 -16.72 11.51 -8.51
CA VAL A 194 -16.08 12.81 -8.23
C VAL A 194 -15.48 13.46 -9.47
N ALA A 195 -15.08 12.66 -10.45
CA ALA A 195 -14.52 13.15 -11.70
C ALA A 195 -14.68 12.13 -12.83
N GLN A 196 -14.48 12.61 -14.05
CA GLN A 196 -14.32 11.80 -15.26
C GLN A 196 -13.24 12.46 -16.11
N ILE A 197 -12.27 11.65 -16.55
CA ILE A 197 -11.24 12.07 -17.51
C ILE A 197 -11.33 11.17 -18.74
N GLU A 198 -10.74 11.57 -19.86
CA GLU A 198 -10.76 10.80 -21.11
C GLU A 198 -9.34 10.34 -21.44
N ALA A 199 -9.11 9.04 -21.51
CA ALA A 199 -7.89 8.48 -22.06
C ALA A 199 -7.93 8.52 -23.60
N ASP A 200 -6.80 8.87 -24.22
CA ASP A 200 -6.70 9.04 -25.68
C ASP A 200 -6.69 7.71 -26.46
N ASP A 201 -6.58 6.56 -25.78
CA ASP A 201 -6.41 5.25 -26.41
C ASP A 201 -7.23 4.20 -25.63
N ALA A 202 -7.69 3.17 -26.33
CA ALA A 202 -8.30 1.98 -25.75
C ALA A 202 -7.30 1.14 -24.95
N GLU A 203 -6.04 1.14 -25.39
CA GLU A 203 -4.95 0.47 -24.69
C GLU A 203 -4.22 1.45 -23.77
N PHE A 204 -4.58 1.43 -22.48
CA PHE A 204 -3.91 2.22 -21.47
C PHE A 204 -3.76 1.47 -20.15
N SER A 205 -2.77 1.88 -19.35
CA SER A 205 -2.65 1.48 -17.95
C SER A 205 -3.17 2.58 -17.04
N LEU A 206 -3.79 2.17 -15.93
CA LEU A 206 -4.39 3.03 -14.94
C LEU A 206 -3.72 2.79 -13.59
N HIS A 207 -3.27 3.86 -12.95
CA HIS A 207 -2.62 3.79 -11.65
C HIS A 207 -3.15 4.86 -10.71
N VAL A 208 -3.75 4.45 -9.60
CA VAL A 208 -4.10 5.33 -8.49
C VAL A 208 -2.91 5.40 -7.55
N ARG A 209 -2.50 6.62 -7.21
CA ARG A 209 -1.47 6.93 -6.22
C ARG A 209 -2.05 7.93 -5.23
N ARG A 210 -1.30 8.19 -4.14
CA ARG A 210 -1.75 8.99 -3.00
C ARG A 210 -2.61 10.18 -3.42
N ASP A 211 -2.06 11.10 -4.20
CA ASP A 211 -2.77 12.35 -4.56
C ASP A 211 -3.07 12.46 -6.06
N PHE A 212 -2.74 11.44 -6.84
CA PHE A 212 -2.86 11.52 -8.29
C PHE A 212 -3.28 10.20 -8.92
N ILE A 213 -3.95 10.32 -10.06
CA ILE A 213 -4.25 9.22 -10.97
C ILE A 213 -3.39 9.42 -12.20
N LEU A 214 -2.68 8.37 -12.57
CA LEU A 214 -1.87 8.31 -13.78
C LEU A 214 -2.57 7.40 -14.78
N THR A 215 -2.90 7.94 -15.95
CA THR A 215 -3.28 7.12 -17.11
C THR A 215 -2.15 7.16 -18.12
N ARG A 216 -1.76 6.00 -18.63
CA ARG A 216 -0.70 5.89 -19.64
C ARG A 216 -1.25 5.16 -20.84
N ALA A 217 -1.48 5.92 -21.91
CA ALA A 217 -1.84 5.41 -23.22
C ALA A 217 -0.60 5.24 -24.10
N ARG A 218 -0.78 4.74 -25.32
CA ARG A 218 0.31 4.57 -26.29
C ARG A 218 1.06 5.88 -26.58
N ASN A 219 0.33 7.00 -26.70
CA ASN A 219 0.87 8.29 -27.16
C ASN A 219 0.74 9.43 -26.16
N SER A 220 0.18 9.18 -24.98
CA SER A 220 -0.02 10.22 -23.97
C SER A 220 0.08 9.65 -22.56
N VAL A 221 0.39 10.55 -21.63
CA VAL A 221 0.29 10.32 -20.20
C VAL A 221 -0.59 11.40 -19.64
N LEU A 222 -1.68 11.03 -18.97
CA LEU A 222 -2.49 11.98 -18.22
C LEU A 222 -2.19 11.83 -16.75
N LEU A 223 -1.96 12.96 -16.11
CA LEU A 223 -1.85 13.08 -14.66
C LEU A 223 -3.07 13.84 -14.18
N PHE A 224 -3.86 13.23 -13.30
CA PHE A 224 -5.01 13.86 -12.68
C PHE A 224 -4.75 14.01 -11.18
N ASP A 225 -4.77 15.24 -10.67
CA ASP A 225 -4.60 15.53 -9.25
C ASP A 225 -5.95 15.48 -8.54
N LEU A 226 -6.07 14.57 -7.57
CA LEU A 226 -7.27 14.32 -6.79
C LEU A 226 -7.66 15.51 -5.90
N ARG A 227 -6.70 16.35 -5.51
CA ARG A 227 -6.93 17.50 -4.63
C ARG A 227 -7.43 18.70 -5.40
N SER A 228 -6.75 19.04 -6.49
CA SER A 228 -7.10 20.22 -7.29
C SER A 228 -8.15 19.95 -8.37
N ASN A 229 -8.49 18.67 -8.62
CA ASN A 229 -9.37 18.24 -9.71
C ASN A 229 -8.87 18.75 -11.07
N ARG A 230 -7.54 18.82 -11.24
CA ARG A 230 -6.89 19.26 -12.47
C ARG A 230 -6.30 18.07 -13.21
N CYS A 231 -6.38 18.14 -14.53
CA CYS A 231 -5.80 17.15 -15.43
C CYS A 231 -4.70 17.81 -16.27
N TRP A 232 -3.52 17.20 -16.31
CA TRP A 232 -2.43 17.59 -17.19
C TRP A 232 -2.15 16.48 -18.18
N LYS A 233 -2.07 16.84 -19.46
CA LYS A 233 -1.56 15.97 -20.51
C LYS A 233 -0.07 16.21 -20.63
N LEU A 234 0.71 15.23 -20.18
CA LEU A 234 2.15 15.30 -20.28
C LEU A 234 2.56 14.92 -21.71
N PRO A 235 3.40 15.72 -22.39
CA PRO A 235 3.98 15.31 -23.65
C PRO A 235 4.73 14.01 -23.41
N ARG A 236 4.62 13.07 -24.35
CA ARG A 236 5.40 11.84 -24.26
C ARG A 236 6.86 12.27 -24.21
N ILE A 237 7.54 12.00 -23.10
CA ILE A 237 8.99 12.03 -23.07
C ILE A 237 9.38 10.96 -24.08
N VAL A 238 9.71 11.39 -25.30
CA VAL A 238 10.29 10.53 -26.32
C VAL A 238 11.51 9.95 -25.62
N ARG A 239 11.44 8.67 -25.27
CA ARG A 239 12.63 7.98 -24.78
C ARG A 239 13.64 8.15 -25.91
N HIS A 240 14.62 9.02 -25.70
CA HIS A 240 15.78 9.07 -26.55
C HIS A 240 16.25 7.62 -26.69
N LYS A 241 16.37 7.15 -27.93
CA LYS A 241 16.84 5.81 -28.28
C LYS A 241 18.33 5.65 -27.92
N ASP A 242 18.76 6.07 -26.73
CA ASP A 242 20.04 5.65 -26.19
C ASP A 242 19.86 4.24 -25.65
N SER A 243 20.23 3.30 -26.49
CA SER A 243 20.20 1.84 -26.32
C SER A 243 21.08 1.32 -25.16
N SER A 244 21.65 2.19 -24.33
CA SER A 244 22.56 1.85 -23.23
C SER A 244 21.94 1.98 -21.84
N LEU A 245 20.78 2.62 -21.70
CA LEU A 245 20.02 2.58 -20.46
C LEU A 245 18.95 1.48 -20.59
N GLN A 246 19.34 0.25 -20.23
CA GLN A 246 18.38 -0.75 -19.80
C GLN A 246 17.56 -0.14 -18.67
N LEU A 247 16.41 0.41 -19.02
CA LEU A 247 15.38 0.74 -18.06
C LEU A 247 15.04 -0.57 -17.38
N PHE A 248 15.51 -0.69 -16.14
CA PHE A 248 15.01 -1.65 -15.18
C PHE A 248 13.51 -1.76 -15.41
N PRO A 249 12.95 -2.98 -15.53
CA PRO A 249 11.52 -3.10 -15.52
C PRO A 249 11.05 -2.32 -14.30
N LEU A 250 10.08 -1.41 -14.49
CA LEU A 250 9.28 -0.87 -13.41
C LEU A 250 8.42 -2.00 -12.80
N ASN A 251 9.03 -3.16 -12.52
CA ASN A 251 8.69 -4.07 -11.47
C ASN A 251 9.05 -3.37 -10.16
N TYR A 252 8.40 -2.25 -9.87
CA TYR A 252 8.18 -1.89 -8.49
C TYR A 252 7.22 -2.94 -7.94
N ARG A 253 7.79 -4.08 -7.53
CA ARG A 253 7.24 -4.88 -6.45
C ARG A 253 7.37 -4.00 -5.21
N PHE A 254 6.35 -3.18 -4.97
CA PHE A 254 6.03 -2.76 -3.63
C PHE A 254 4.94 -3.73 -3.15
N LEU A 255 5.35 -4.63 -2.25
CA LEU A 255 4.47 -5.17 -1.24
C LEU A 255 4.10 -4.04 -0.27
#